data_AF-A0A4R1W7Q3-F1
#
_entry.id   AF-A0A4R1W7Q3-F1
#
_cell.length_a   1.000
_cell.length_b   1.000
_cell.length_c   1.000
_cell.angle_alpha   90.00
_cell.angle_beta   90.00
_cell.angle_gamma   90.00
#
_symmetry.space_group_name_H-M   'P 1'
#
loop_
_entity.id
_entity.type
_entity.pdbx_description
1 polymer ?
#
loop_
_entity_poly.entity_id
_entity_poly.type
_entity_poly.pdbx_seq_one_letter_code
_entity_poly.pdbx_strand_id
1 'polypeptide(L)'
;MTSDDRRSFFDTLLNVAHSKASKDMPVLRRQAIYLLGFDERSESADWLAAQHQRAFAGRRAEDPTSGIAARSAAVALARRGDGDPLRHFINNTLNDERHAAANLAYWAYWLGEINEPHADDGFLLTATASRTWSGVRLADHLLEHLTDQVNATLNIHSLWHLVLARPELLTYDTDLRRRTGERVEQALDDGPDVHATVELNNLRCAVQLANR
;
A
#
# COMPACT_ATOMS: atom_id res chain seq x y z
N MET A 1 -0.22 3.04 -28.51
CA MET A 1 -0.05 1.58 -28.40
C MET A 1 -1.21 0.93 -29.13
N THR A 2 -0.95 -0.02 -30.04
CA THR A 2 -2.04 -0.73 -30.73
C THR A 2 -2.71 -1.72 -29.78
N SER A 3 -3.89 -2.25 -30.14
CA SER A 3 -4.58 -3.27 -29.34
C SER A 3 -3.74 -4.54 -29.17
N ASP A 4 -3.00 -4.92 -30.22
CA ASP A 4 -2.15 -6.11 -30.23
C ASP A 4 -0.88 -5.91 -29.40
N ASP A 5 -0.27 -4.72 -29.46
CA ASP A 5 0.85 -4.37 -28.57
C ASP A 5 0.42 -4.40 -27.10
N ARG A 6 -0.78 -3.88 -26.79
CA ARG A 6 -1.34 -3.88 -25.43
C ARG A 6 -1.52 -5.30 -24.91
N ARG A 7 -2.06 -6.19 -25.76
CA ARG A 7 -2.24 -7.61 -25.41
C ARG A 7 -0.90 -8.30 -25.16
N SER A 8 0.04 -8.17 -26.09
CA SER A 8 1.36 -8.79 -25.98
C SER A 8 2.12 -8.33 -24.74
N PHE A 9 1.98 -7.04 -24.39
CA PHE A 9 2.54 -6.49 -23.15
C PHE A 9 1.97 -7.19 -21.91
N PHE A 10 0.65 -7.29 -21.78
CA PHE A 10 0.04 -7.94 -20.61
C PHE A 10 0.28 -9.46 -20.56
N ASP A 11 0.35 -10.13 -21.71
CA ASP A 11 0.76 -11.54 -21.77
C ASP A 11 2.19 -11.73 -21.26
N THR A 12 3.09 -10.80 -21.59
CA THR A 12 4.46 -10.79 -21.07
C THR A 12 4.47 -10.57 -19.55
N LEU A 13 3.67 -9.62 -19.04
CA LEU A 13 3.56 -9.39 -17.59
C LEU A 13 3.03 -10.62 -16.85
N LEU A 14 2.01 -11.29 -17.39
CA LEU A 14 1.45 -12.51 -16.82
C LEU A 14 2.51 -13.62 -16.79
N ASN A 15 3.27 -13.78 -17.87
CA ASN A 15 4.37 -14.76 -17.93
C ASN A 15 5.47 -14.46 -16.91
N VAL A 16 5.89 -13.19 -16.76
CA VAL A 16 6.86 -12.77 -15.74
C VAL A 16 6.33 -13.09 -14.34
N ALA A 17 5.09 -12.69 -14.07
CA ALA A 17 4.44 -12.88 -12.79
C ALA A 17 4.21 -14.37 -12.47
N HIS A 18 4.06 -15.23 -13.47
CA HIS A 18 3.88 -16.67 -13.30
C HIS A 18 5.21 -17.43 -13.18
N SER A 19 6.27 -16.98 -13.87
CA SER A 19 7.50 -17.76 -14.03
C SER A 19 8.13 -18.20 -12.70
N LYS A 20 8.77 -19.37 -12.69
CA LYS A 20 9.56 -19.83 -11.52
C LYS A 20 10.80 -18.96 -11.31
N ALA A 21 11.41 -18.47 -12.39
CA ALA A 21 12.57 -17.59 -12.34
C ALA A 21 12.27 -16.22 -11.69
N SER A 22 11.01 -15.76 -11.70
CA SER A 22 10.64 -14.54 -10.99
C SER A 22 10.59 -14.70 -9.46
N LYS A 23 10.76 -15.92 -8.92
CA LYS A 23 11.05 -16.10 -7.50
C LYS A 23 12.41 -15.52 -7.11
N ASP A 24 13.35 -15.51 -8.05
CA ASP A 24 14.69 -14.92 -7.87
C ASP A 24 14.69 -13.41 -8.17
N MET A 25 13.54 -12.86 -8.60
CA MET A 25 13.33 -11.44 -8.90
C MET A 25 12.02 -10.93 -8.26
N PRO A 26 11.91 -10.94 -6.92
CA PRO A 26 10.66 -10.65 -6.22
C PRO A 26 10.12 -9.24 -6.49
N VAL A 27 11.00 -8.25 -6.63
CA VAL A 27 10.64 -6.86 -6.96
C VAL A 27 9.98 -6.76 -8.34
N LEU A 28 10.59 -7.38 -9.36
CA LEU A 28 10.04 -7.41 -10.72
C LEU A 28 8.70 -8.16 -10.75
N ARG A 29 8.62 -9.29 -10.06
CA ARG A 29 7.39 -10.08 -9.94
C ARG A 29 6.24 -9.24 -9.38
N ARG A 30 6.49 -8.48 -8.31
CA ARG A 30 5.46 -7.60 -7.73
C ARG A 30 5.04 -6.47 -8.65
N GLN A 31 5.99 -5.86 -9.36
CA GLN A 31 5.65 -4.83 -10.34
C GLN A 31 4.78 -5.38 -11.47
N ALA A 32 5.08 -6.59 -11.96
CA ALA A 32 4.22 -7.25 -12.93
C ALA A 32 2.81 -7.50 -12.36
N ILE A 33 2.69 -7.98 -11.11
CA ILE A 33 1.39 -8.17 -10.43
C ILE A 33 0.60 -6.86 -10.35
N TYR A 34 1.23 -5.77 -9.92
CA TYR A 34 0.58 -4.47 -9.83
C TYR A 34 0.10 -3.97 -11.21
N LEU A 35 0.96 -4.10 -12.24
CA LEU A 35 0.65 -3.65 -13.60
C LEU A 35 -0.46 -4.48 -14.26
N LEU A 36 -0.64 -5.75 -13.88
CA LEU A 36 -1.78 -6.56 -14.32
C LEU A 36 -3.13 -5.98 -13.88
N GLY A 37 -3.17 -5.09 -12.88
CA GLY A 37 -4.38 -4.35 -12.51
C GLY A 37 -4.89 -3.40 -13.59
N PHE A 38 -4.08 -3.09 -14.61
CA PHE A 38 -4.47 -2.30 -15.78
C PHE A 38 -4.93 -3.17 -16.96
N ASP A 39 -4.88 -4.50 -16.84
CA ASP A 39 -5.42 -5.40 -17.86
C ASP A 39 -6.93 -5.56 -17.66
N GLU A 40 -7.70 -5.23 -18.70
CA GLU A 40 -9.16 -5.30 -18.68
C GLU A 40 -9.68 -6.74 -18.79
N ARG A 41 -8.83 -7.71 -19.20
CA ARG A 41 -9.23 -9.11 -19.41
C ARG A 41 -9.53 -9.85 -18.11
N SER A 42 -10.50 -10.78 -18.16
CA SER A 42 -10.88 -11.62 -17.01
C SER A 42 -9.78 -12.57 -16.57
N GLU A 43 -8.96 -13.07 -17.51
CA GLU A 43 -7.84 -13.99 -17.19
C GLU A 43 -6.86 -13.39 -16.17
N SER A 44 -6.51 -12.11 -16.34
CA SER A 44 -5.65 -11.38 -15.41
C SER A 44 -6.32 -11.21 -14.04
N ALA A 45 -7.63 -10.98 -14.02
CA ALA A 45 -8.42 -10.89 -12.79
C ALA A 45 -8.42 -12.20 -12.00
N ASP A 46 -8.75 -13.30 -12.66
CA ASP A 46 -8.84 -14.63 -12.07
C ASP A 46 -7.47 -15.05 -11.52
N TRP A 47 -6.40 -14.75 -12.27
CA TRP A 47 -5.05 -15.01 -11.82
C TRP A 47 -4.67 -14.17 -10.60
N LEU A 48 -4.99 -12.88 -10.58
CA LEU A 48 -4.74 -11.98 -9.43
C LEU A 48 -5.48 -12.46 -8.18
N ALA A 49 -6.75 -12.84 -8.31
CA ALA A 49 -7.55 -13.40 -7.23
C ALA A 49 -6.90 -14.67 -6.66
N ALA A 50 -6.46 -15.58 -7.53
CA ALA A 50 -5.75 -16.79 -7.12
C ALA A 50 -4.41 -16.48 -6.40
N GLN A 51 -3.66 -15.45 -6.84
CA GLN A 51 -2.43 -15.04 -6.15
C GLN A 51 -2.72 -14.45 -4.77
N HIS A 52 -3.74 -13.58 -4.66
CA HIS A 52 -4.16 -13.01 -3.39
C HIS A 52 -4.47 -14.12 -2.38
N GLN A 53 -5.30 -15.11 -2.76
CA GLN A 53 -5.62 -16.25 -1.90
C GLN A 53 -4.38 -17.07 -1.50
N ARG A 54 -3.43 -17.27 -2.43
CA ARG A 54 -2.18 -17.98 -2.15
C ARG A 54 -1.25 -17.26 -1.18
N ALA A 55 -1.27 -15.92 -1.17
CA ALA A 55 -0.47 -15.14 -0.24
C ALA A 55 -0.90 -15.36 1.22
N PHE A 56 -2.17 -15.68 1.46
CA PHE A 56 -2.74 -15.97 2.78
C PHE A 56 -2.78 -17.45 3.16
N ALA A 57 -2.21 -18.34 2.33
CA ALA A 57 -2.25 -19.77 2.59
C ALA A 57 -1.16 -20.22 3.57
N GLY A 58 -1.56 -20.78 4.72
CA GLY A 58 -0.67 -21.42 5.69
C GLY A 58 0.31 -20.45 6.35
N ARG A 59 1.55 -20.90 6.60
CA ARG A 59 2.62 -20.09 7.25
C ARG A 59 3.00 -18.82 6.48
N ARG A 60 2.55 -18.70 5.23
CA ARG A 60 2.84 -17.56 4.37
C ARG A 60 2.15 -16.27 4.85
N ALA A 61 1.04 -16.40 5.57
CA ALA A 61 0.34 -15.26 6.16
C ALA A 61 1.15 -14.57 7.28
N GLU A 62 2.15 -15.23 7.86
CA GLU A 62 2.99 -14.67 8.92
C GLU A 62 4.21 -13.90 8.37
N ASP A 63 4.51 -14.03 7.07
CA ASP A 63 5.66 -13.42 6.42
C ASP A 63 5.29 -12.06 5.81
N PRO A 64 5.84 -10.93 6.32
CA PRO A 64 5.51 -9.60 5.83
C PRO A 64 5.78 -9.42 4.33
N THR A 65 6.78 -10.11 3.77
CA THR A 65 7.09 -10.01 2.32
C THR A 65 5.97 -10.63 1.48
N SER A 66 5.35 -11.68 1.98
CA SER A 66 4.14 -12.28 1.38
C SER A 66 2.91 -11.38 1.51
N GLY A 67 2.79 -10.63 2.61
CA GLY A 67 1.79 -9.56 2.75
C GLY A 67 1.89 -8.49 1.66
N ILE A 68 3.10 -8.09 1.27
CA ILE A 68 3.31 -7.09 0.20
C ILE A 68 2.97 -7.65 -1.20
N ALA A 69 3.19 -8.95 -1.43
CA ALA A 69 2.69 -9.61 -2.63
C ALA A 69 1.14 -9.63 -2.66
N ALA A 70 0.50 -9.95 -1.52
CA ALA A 70 -0.96 -9.90 -1.37
C ALA A 70 -1.51 -8.50 -1.64
N ARG A 71 -0.88 -7.48 -1.07
CA ARG A 71 -1.20 -6.06 -1.28
C ARG A 71 -1.25 -5.70 -2.77
N SER A 72 -0.23 -6.11 -3.52
CA SER A 72 -0.11 -5.77 -4.95
C SER A 72 -1.29 -6.34 -5.75
N ALA A 73 -1.68 -7.59 -5.45
CA ALA A 73 -2.85 -8.22 -6.06
C ALA A 73 -4.17 -7.57 -5.59
N ALA A 74 -4.28 -7.23 -4.31
CA ALA A 74 -5.47 -6.60 -3.74
C ALA A 74 -5.74 -5.21 -4.36
N VAL A 75 -4.72 -4.37 -4.49
CA VAL A 75 -4.83 -3.05 -5.14
C VAL A 75 -5.16 -3.20 -6.64
N ALA A 76 -4.57 -4.19 -7.30
CA ALA A 76 -4.87 -4.48 -8.71
C ALA A 76 -6.35 -4.91 -8.91
N LEU A 77 -6.89 -5.74 -8.02
CA LEU A 77 -8.30 -6.15 -8.04
C LEU A 77 -9.24 -5.00 -7.73
N ALA A 78 -8.92 -4.18 -6.72
CA ALA A 78 -9.71 -3.01 -6.33
C ALA A 78 -9.87 -2.01 -7.49
N ARG A 79 -8.80 -1.79 -8.27
CA ARG A 79 -8.84 -0.96 -9.49
C ARG A 79 -9.80 -1.47 -10.56
N ARG A 80 -10.06 -2.77 -10.57
CA ARG A 80 -11.02 -3.42 -11.48
C ARG A 80 -12.43 -3.50 -10.90
N GLY A 81 -12.68 -2.84 -9.76
CA GLY A 81 -13.96 -2.79 -9.08
C GLY A 81 -14.16 -3.86 -8.00
N ASP A 82 -13.22 -4.80 -7.84
CA ASP A 82 -13.29 -5.81 -6.77
C ASP A 82 -12.52 -5.33 -5.53
N GLY A 83 -13.23 -4.61 -4.65
CA GLY A 83 -12.65 -4.03 -3.43
C GLY A 83 -12.54 -5.02 -2.25
N ASP A 84 -13.11 -6.21 -2.32
CA ASP A 84 -13.12 -7.17 -1.21
C ASP A 84 -11.71 -7.66 -0.81
N PRO A 85 -10.82 -8.01 -1.76
CA PRO A 85 -9.44 -8.34 -1.45
C PRO A 85 -8.71 -7.22 -0.68
N LEU A 86 -8.90 -5.97 -1.08
CA LEU A 86 -8.27 -4.83 -0.41
C LEU A 86 -8.82 -4.61 1.00
N ARG A 87 -10.14 -4.68 1.17
CA ARG A 87 -10.77 -4.64 2.49
C ARG A 87 -10.27 -5.76 3.40
N HIS A 88 -10.14 -6.98 2.87
CA HIS A 88 -9.60 -8.11 3.61
C HIS A 88 -8.14 -7.86 4.03
N PHE A 89 -7.31 -7.39 3.11
CA PHE A 89 -5.90 -7.08 3.39
C PHE A 89 -5.75 -6.05 4.51
N ILE A 90 -6.49 -4.94 4.46
CA ILE A 90 -6.45 -3.90 5.51
C ILE A 90 -6.92 -4.48 6.86
N ASN A 91 -8.10 -5.11 6.88
CA ASN A 91 -8.73 -5.55 8.13
C ASN A 91 -8.07 -6.77 8.79
N ASN A 92 -7.26 -7.54 8.07
CA ASN A 92 -6.70 -8.79 8.60
C ASN A 92 -5.18 -8.82 8.57
N THR A 93 -4.55 -8.23 7.54
CA THR A 93 -3.10 -8.29 7.36
C THR A 93 -2.42 -7.09 7.99
N LEU A 94 -2.92 -5.87 7.75
CA LEU A 94 -2.25 -4.67 8.23
C LEU A 94 -2.46 -4.39 9.73
N ASN A 95 -3.35 -5.12 10.40
CA ASN A 95 -3.44 -5.10 11.86
C ASN A 95 -2.19 -5.64 12.56
N ASP A 96 -1.36 -6.43 11.86
CA ASP A 96 -0.06 -6.86 12.35
C ASP A 96 0.99 -5.77 12.12
N GLU A 97 1.68 -5.35 13.19
CA GLU A 97 2.65 -4.25 13.14
C GLU A 97 3.79 -4.48 12.14
N ARG A 98 4.21 -5.74 11.94
CA ARG A 98 5.30 -6.06 11.00
C ARG A 98 4.82 -5.91 9.56
N HIS A 99 3.58 -6.28 9.28
CA HIS A 99 2.94 -6.09 7.98
C HIS A 99 2.69 -4.60 7.68
N ALA A 100 2.20 -3.83 8.67
CA ALA A 100 2.05 -2.39 8.55
C ALA A 100 3.41 -1.70 8.28
N ALA A 101 4.44 -2.07 9.04
CA ALA A 101 5.79 -1.53 8.86
C ALA A 101 6.36 -1.85 7.46
N ALA A 102 6.19 -3.08 6.97
CA ALA A 102 6.61 -3.46 5.63
C ALA A 102 5.84 -2.71 4.54
N ASN A 103 4.54 -2.44 4.74
CA ASN A 103 3.72 -1.64 3.82
C ASN A 103 4.21 -0.20 3.72
N LEU A 104 4.60 0.42 4.84
CA LEU A 104 5.20 1.76 4.84
C LEU A 104 6.55 1.79 4.12
N ALA A 105 7.43 0.83 4.41
CA ALA A 105 8.72 0.71 3.72
C ALA A 105 8.56 0.50 2.21
N TYR A 106 7.58 -0.30 1.81
CA TYR A 106 7.25 -0.53 0.40
C TYR A 106 6.85 0.78 -0.28
N TRP A 107 5.93 1.55 0.32
CA TRP A 107 5.54 2.85 -0.22
C TRP A 107 6.71 3.83 -0.29
N ALA A 108 7.49 3.94 0.78
CA ALA A 108 8.65 4.82 0.84
C ALA A 108 9.68 4.52 -0.26
N TYR A 109 9.88 3.23 -0.58
CA TYR A 109 10.72 2.81 -1.71
C TYR A 109 10.15 3.27 -3.05
N TRP A 110 8.86 3.04 -3.32
CA TRP A 110 8.25 3.43 -4.61
C TRP A 110 8.11 4.93 -4.82
N LEU A 111 8.03 5.70 -3.74
CA LEU A 111 8.04 7.17 -3.79
C LEU A 111 9.45 7.76 -3.87
N GLY A 112 10.50 6.91 -3.91
CA GLY A 112 11.89 7.35 -3.95
C GLY A 112 12.34 8.06 -2.67
N GLU A 113 11.74 7.71 -1.53
CA GLU A 113 12.19 8.18 -0.23
C GLU A 113 13.28 7.28 0.36
N ILE A 114 13.18 5.97 0.10
CA ILE A 114 14.30 5.03 0.17
C ILE A 114 14.94 5.01 -1.22
N ASN A 115 16.19 5.48 -1.33
CA ASN A 115 16.86 5.68 -2.62
C ASN A 115 17.80 4.53 -2.99
N GLU A 116 18.12 3.67 -2.03
CA GLU A 116 18.96 2.51 -2.22
C GLU A 116 18.24 1.49 -3.12
N PRO A 117 18.89 1.03 -4.21
CA PRO A 117 18.32 -0.01 -5.04
C PRO A 117 18.32 -1.34 -4.29
N HIS A 118 17.16 -2.00 -4.23
CA HIS A 118 17.00 -3.29 -3.58
C HIS A 118 16.58 -4.36 -4.59
N ALA A 119 17.26 -5.50 -4.58
CA ALA A 119 16.99 -6.64 -5.46
C ALA A 119 15.99 -7.65 -4.85
N ASP A 120 15.86 -7.66 -3.53
CA ASP A 120 14.96 -8.52 -2.77
C ASP A 120 14.12 -7.75 -1.75
N ASP A 121 13.32 -8.47 -0.96
CA ASP A 121 12.37 -7.89 0.01
C ASP A 121 12.89 -7.83 1.43
N GLY A 122 14.12 -8.32 1.68
CA GLY A 122 14.70 -8.35 3.01
C GLY A 122 14.77 -6.95 3.63
N PHE A 123 14.98 -5.93 2.79
CA PHE A 123 15.01 -4.54 3.25
C PHE A 123 13.68 -4.06 3.85
N LEU A 124 12.53 -4.61 3.42
CA LEU A 124 11.22 -4.20 3.95
C LEU A 124 11.08 -4.53 5.44
N LEU A 125 11.81 -5.56 5.90
CA LEU A 125 11.82 -5.98 7.31
C LEU A 125 12.69 -5.07 8.18
N THR A 126 13.68 -4.39 7.60
CA THR A 126 14.67 -3.59 8.33
C THR A 126 14.49 -2.07 8.14
N ALA A 127 13.88 -1.65 7.03
CA ALA A 127 13.77 -0.24 6.64
C ALA A 127 13.00 0.60 7.66
N THR A 128 11.87 0.11 8.18
CA THR A 128 11.06 0.86 9.14
C THR A 128 11.74 0.94 10.52
N ALA A 129 12.37 -0.15 10.97
CA ALA A 129 13.12 -0.16 12.23
C ALA A 129 14.35 0.76 12.19
N SER A 130 15.01 0.87 11.04
CA SER A 130 16.24 1.66 10.89
C SER A 130 16.03 3.18 10.86
N ARG A 131 14.79 3.67 10.77
CA ARG A 131 14.45 5.10 10.64
C ARG A 131 15.29 5.85 9.58
N THR A 132 15.70 5.15 8.52
CA THR A 132 16.64 5.64 7.48
C THR A 132 16.03 6.61 6.49
N TRP A 133 14.70 6.67 6.41
CA TRP A 133 13.92 7.61 5.58
C TRP A 133 13.05 8.51 6.47
N SER A 134 12.61 9.66 5.97
CA SER A 134 12.01 10.71 6.82
C SER A 134 10.54 10.47 7.21
N GLY A 135 9.74 9.91 6.30
CA GLY A 135 8.28 9.85 6.39
C GLY A 135 7.56 10.97 5.65
N VAL A 136 8.25 12.07 5.31
CA VAL A 136 7.59 13.30 4.83
C VAL A 136 6.98 13.12 3.44
N ARG A 137 7.73 12.56 2.47
CA ARG A 137 7.20 12.34 1.12
C ARG A 137 6.04 11.36 1.11
N LEU A 138 6.15 10.30 1.91
CA LEU A 138 5.04 9.38 2.09
C LEU A 138 3.81 10.05 2.71
N ALA A 139 3.98 10.84 3.76
CA ALA A 139 2.87 11.55 4.39
C ALA A 139 2.17 12.48 3.39
N ASP A 140 2.95 13.28 2.64
CA ASP A 140 2.42 14.16 1.59
C ASP A 140 1.61 13.40 0.54
N HIS A 141 2.18 12.30 0.01
CA HIS A 141 1.48 11.45 -0.95
C HIS A 141 0.16 10.91 -0.40
N LEU A 142 0.17 10.35 0.81
CA LEU A 142 -1.05 9.76 1.40
C LEU A 142 -2.12 10.83 1.66
N LEU A 143 -1.73 12.03 2.10
CA LEU A 143 -2.63 13.16 2.32
C LEU A 143 -3.32 13.64 1.04
N GLU A 144 -2.63 13.55 -0.09
CA GLU A 144 -3.18 13.89 -1.40
C GLU A 144 -4.25 12.90 -1.88
N HIS A 145 -4.23 11.66 -1.35
CA HIS A 145 -5.04 10.55 -1.83
C HIS A 145 -6.01 9.99 -0.78
N LEU A 146 -6.35 10.76 0.27
CA LEU A 146 -7.31 10.31 1.30
C LEU A 146 -8.74 10.11 0.78
N THR A 147 -9.09 10.74 -0.35
CA THR A 147 -10.44 10.70 -0.95
C THR A 147 -10.48 9.89 -2.25
N ASP A 148 -9.39 9.18 -2.58
CA ASP A 148 -9.32 8.30 -3.74
C ASP A 148 -10.36 7.19 -3.66
N GLN A 149 -11.30 7.14 -4.60
CA GLN A 149 -12.42 6.19 -4.60
C GLN A 149 -12.01 4.72 -4.38
N VAL A 150 -10.85 4.31 -4.89
CA VAL A 150 -10.38 2.91 -4.81
C VAL A 150 -9.47 2.66 -3.61
N ASN A 151 -8.64 3.63 -3.22
CA ASN A 151 -7.53 3.41 -2.29
C ASN A 151 -7.63 4.23 -1.00
N ALA A 152 -8.66 5.07 -0.83
CA ALA A 152 -8.84 5.93 0.34
C ALA A 152 -8.59 5.19 1.66
N THR A 153 -9.27 4.06 1.89
CA THR A 153 -9.12 3.29 3.13
C THR A 153 -7.68 2.78 3.34
N LEU A 154 -6.99 2.34 2.28
CA LEU A 154 -5.58 1.93 2.39
C LEU A 154 -4.67 3.13 2.72
N ASN A 155 -4.95 4.29 2.12
CA ASN A 155 -4.15 5.49 2.31
C ASN A 155 -4.33 6.07 3.71
N ILE A 156 -5.57 6.12 4.20
CA ILE A 156 -5.93 6.51 5.57
C ILE A 156 -5.24 5.59 6.58
N HIS A 157 -5.36 4.27 6.40
CA HIS A 157 -4.72 3.29 7.27
C HIS A 157 -3.20 3.44 7.28
N SER A 158 -2.60 3.58 6.09
CA SER A 158 -1.15 3.79 5.97
C SER A 158 -0.71 5.10 6.64
N LEU A 159 -1.48 6.18 6.52
CA LEU A 159 -1.15 7.47 7.13
C LEU A 159 -1.25 7.38 8.66
N TRP A 160 -2.28 6.74 9.19
CA TRP A 160 -2.43 6.49 10.62
C TRP A 160 -1.24 5.72 11.19
N HIS A 161 -0.86 4.61 10.56
CA HIS A 161 0.29 3.82 10.99
C HIS A 161 1.62 4.56 10.81
N LEU A 162 1.76 5.43 9.81
CA LEU A 162 2.94 6.29 9.66
C LEU A 162 3.06 7.28 10.82
N VAL A 163 1.97 7.95 11.19
CA VAL A 163 1.94 8.90 12.31
C VAL A 163 2.22 8.19 13.64
N LEU A 164 1.69 6.98 13.85
CA LEU A 164 2.02 6.17 15.03
C LEU A 164 3.51 5.82 15.10
N ALA A 165 4.11 5.43 13.97
CA ALA A 165 5.51 5.06 13.91
C ALA A 165 6.45 6.29 14.04
N ARG A 166 5.98 7.47 13.61
CA ARG A 166 6.75 8.71 13.49
C ARG A 166 5.93 9.93 13.94
N PRO A 167 5.57 10.03 15.24
CA PRO A 167 4.78 11.16 15.75
C PRO A 167 5.49 12.51 15.52
N GLU A 168 6.83 12.50 15.44
CA GLU A 168 7.65 13.67 15.15
C GLU A 168 7.29 14.40 13.85
N LEU A 169 6.70 13.70 12.87
CA LEU A 169 6.20 14.30 11.62
C LEU A 169 5.19 15.40 11.90
N LEU A 170 4.27 15.17 12.84
CA LEU A 170 3.26 16.15 13.20
C LEU A 170 3.78 17.13 14.24
N THR A 171 4.70 16.73 15.12
CA THR A 171 5.23 17.62 16.17
C THR A 171 6.09 18.74 15.61
N TYR A 172 7.03 18.42 14.71
CA TYR A 172 8.04 19.38 14.26
C TYR A 172 7.69 20.10 12.95
N ASP A 173 6.92 19.46 12.06
CA ASP A 173 6.48 20.09 10.81
C ASP A 173 5.08 20.69 10.97
N THR A 174 5.03 22.00 11.20
CA THR A 174 3.79 22.73 11.45
C THR A 174 2.90 22.83 10.20
N ASP A 175 3.49 22.85 9.01
CA ASP A 175 2.72 22.88 7.75
C ASP A 175 2.11 21.51 7.45
N LEU A 176 2.90 20.43 7.59
CA LEU A 176 2.38 19.07 7.45
C LEU A 176 1.27 18.81 8.46
N ARG A 177 1.43 19.25 9.72
CA ARG A 177 0.38 19.15 10.75
C ARG A 177 -0.90 19.88 10.35
N ARG A 178 -0.80 21.12 9.88
CA ARG A 178 -1.96 21.92 9.43
C ARG A 178 -2.67 21.24 8.24
N ARG A 179 -1.92 20.84 7.21
CA ARG A 179 -2.46 20.14 6.03
C ARG A 179 -3.12 18.82 6.41
N THR A 180 -2.53 18.08 7.36
CA THR A 180 -3.12 16.84 7.88
C THR A 180 -4.48 17.12 8.51
N GLY A 181 -4.59 18.14 9.36
CA GLY A 181 -5.87 18.55 9.94
C GLY A 181 -6.93 18.88 8.88
N GLU A 182 -6.60 19.72 7.90
CA GLU A 182 -7.54 20.12 6.84
C GLU A 182 -8.01 18.93 6.00
N ARG A 183 -7.09 18.05 5.58
CA ARG A 183 -7.42 16.89 4.73
C ARG A 183 -8.18 15.81 5.49
N VAL A 184 -7.92 15.65 6.79
CA VAL A 184 -8.67 14.70 7.64
C VAL A 184 -10.12 15.15 7.81
N GLU A 185 -10.39 16.44 8.05
CA GLU A 185 -11.77 16.92 8.13
C GLU A 185 -12.49 16.76 6.79
N GLN A 186 -11.84 17.11 5.67
CA GLN A 186 -12.41 16.89 4.34
C GLN A 186 -12.75 15.42 4.08
N ALA A 187 -11.84 14.50 4.41
CA ALA A 187 -12.06 13.07 4.21
C ALA A 187 -13.18 12.51 5.13
N LEU A 188 -13.40 13.11 6.31
CA LEU A 188 -14.53 12.77 7.18
C LEU A 188 -15.86 13.25 6.58
N ASP A 189 -15.89 14.46 6.02
CA ASP A 189 -17.08 15.05 5.39
C ASP A 189 -17.53 14.26 4.14
N ASP A 190 -16.60 13.63 3.44
CA ASP A 190 -16.87 12.78 2.26
C ASP A 190 -17.56 11.43 2.60
N GLY A 191 -17.79 11.15 3.89
CA GLY A 191 -18.54 9.97 4.34
C GLY A 191 -17.80 8.64 4.11
N PRO A 192 -16.61 8.44 4.71
CA PRO A 192 -15.82 7.24 4.52
C PRO A 192 -16.48 6.03 5.20
N ASP A 193 -15.96 4.82 4.92
CA ASP A 193 -16.43 3.62 5.59
C ASP A 193 -16.14 3.65 7.11
N VAL A 194 -16.74 2.71 7.85
CA VAL A 194 -16.63 2.65 9.32
C VAL A 194 -15.18 2.50 9.79
N HIS A 195 -14.36 1.73 9.09
CA HIS A 195 -12.96 1.50 9.47
C HIS A 195 -12.13 2.77 9.26
N ALA A 196 -12.22 3.35 8.06
CA ALA A 196 -11.57 4.62 7.72
C ALA A 196 -12.00 5.76 8.66
N THR A 197 -13.28 5.80 9.06
CA THR A 197 -13.81 6.79 10.01
C THR A 197 -13.08 6.73 11.36
N VAL A 198 -12.85 5.52 11.90
CA VAL A 198 -12.13 5.36 13.18
C VAL A 198 -10.71 5.91 13.09
N GLU A 199 -10.00 5.61 12.00
CA GLU A 199 -8.62 6.02 11.81
C GLU A 199 -8.47 7.52 11.52
N LEU A 200 -9.38 8.11 10.76
CA LEU A 200 -9.45 9.56 10.57
C LEU A 200 -9.70 10.28 11.90
N ASN A 201 -10.55 9.75 12.77
CA ASN A 201 -10.75 10.30 14.11
C ASN A 201 -9.48 10.21 14.97
N ASN A 202 -8.73 9.11 14.86
CA ASN A 202 -7.44 8.96 15.54
C ASN A 202 -6.40 9.96 15.02
N LEU A 203 -6.31 10.15 13.70
CA LEU A 203 -5.46 11.15 13.06
C LEU A 203 -5.82 12.58 13.51
N ARG A 204 -7.11 12.90 13.55
CA ARG A 204 -7.60 14.18 14.08
C ARG A 204 -7.14 14.42 15.51
N CYS A 205 -7.24 13.41 16.37
CA CYS A 205 -6.74 13.47 17.74
C CYS A 205 -5.22 13.69 17.78
N ALA A 206 -4.45 12.97 16.96
CA ALA A 206 -2.99 13.12 16.88
C ALA A 206 -2.57 14.54 16.47
N VAL A 207 -3.26 15.15 15.50
CA VAL A 207 -3.04 16.55 15.09
C VAL A 207 -3.30 17.51 16.26
N GLN A 208 -4.39 17.32 17.01
CA GLN A 208 -4.73 18.16 18.17
C GLN A 208 -3.71 18.03 19.31
N LEU A 209 -3.20 16.82 19.54
CA LEU A 209 -2.17 16.58 20.56
C LEU A 209 -0.83 17.19 20.18
N ALA A 210 -0.44 17.13 18.90
CA ALA A 210 0.80 17.72 18.40
C ALA A 210 0.78 19.27 18.35
N ASN A 211 -0.37 19.90 18.57
CA ASN A 211 -0.52 21.35 18.60
C ASN A 211 -0.43 21.95 20.03
N ARG A 212 -0.18 21.10 21.04
CA ARG A 212 0.03 21.51 22.44
C ARG A 212 1.51 21.67 22.72
#